data_AF-A0A6N2LRJ6-F1
#
_entry.id   AF-A0A6N2LRJ6-F1
#
_cell.length_a   1.000
_cell.length_b   1.000
_cell.length_c   1.000
_cell.angle_alpha   90.00
_cell.angle_beta   90.00
_cell.angle_gamma   90.00
#
_symmetry.space_group_name_H-M   'P 1'
#
loop_
_entity.id
_entity.type
_entity.pdbx_description
1 polymer ?
#
loop_
_entity_poly.entity_id
_entity_poly.type
_entity_poly.pdbx_seq_one_letter_code
_entity_poly.pdbx_strand_id
1 'polypeptide(L)'
;MCISLLGETVNRKPLGHLLKMFTSLGIYAESFEIPFLECTSEFYAAEGMTYMQQSDVPDYLKHVESRLNEEQDRCKIYLDISTKKPLIATAERQLLERHISAILDKGFMMLMDGHRIEDLKRIYSLFLRVNALESLRHALSMYIRRTGQGLVMDEEKDKDMNLRLHLIQYGKKASPRMKDFASP
;
A
#
# COMPACT_ATOMS: atom_id res chain seq x y z
N MET A 1 -24.83 -11.91 8.05
CA MET A 1 -24.35 -10.76 7.24
C MET A 1 -22.88 -10.85 6.88
N CYS A 2 -21.99 -11.34 7.76
CA CYS A 2 -20.64 -11.74 7.31
C CYS A 2 -20.66 -12.77 6.15
N ILE A 3 -21.77 -13.52 6.01
CA ILE A 3 -22.04 -14.41 4.87
C ILE A 3 -21.97 -13.69 3.50
N SER A 4 -22.36 -12.41 3.38
CA SER A 4 -22.24 -11.70 2.08
C SER A 4 -20.82 -11.26 1.74
N LEU A 5 -19.89 -11.27 2.71
CA LEU A 5 -18.44 -11.07 2.47
C LEU A 5 -17.78 -12.35 1.91
N LEU A 6 -18.41 -13.53 2.12
CA LEU A 6 -17.96 -14.81 1.58
C LEU A 6 -18.40 -15.07 0.13
N GLY A 7 -19.07 -14.10 -0.52
CA GLY A 7 -19.53 -14.22 -1.91
C GLY A 7 -20.86 -14.96 -2.08
N GLU A 8 -21.54 -15.34 -1.00
CA GLU A 8 -22.86 -15.96 -1.09
C GLU A 8 -23.93 -14.94 -1.49
N THR A 9 -24.80 -15.32 -2.43
CA THR A 9 -25.87 -14.47 -2.95
C THR A 9 -27.01 -14.35 -1.94
N VAL A 10 -26.94 -13.34 -1.07
CA VAL A 10 -28.10 -12.92 -0.27
C VAL A 10 -29.09 -12.16 -1.16
N ASN A 11 -30.38 -12.48 -1.07
CA ASN A 11 -31.41 -11.72 -1.77
C ASN A 11 -31.42 -10.26 -1.26
N ARG A 12 -30.97 -9.34 -2.11
CA ARG A 12 -30.67 -7.95 -1.73
C ARG A 12 -31.91 -7.08 -1.55
N LYS A 13 -33.04 -7.46 -2.15
CA LYS A 13 -34.29 -6.67 -2.09
C LYS A 13 -34.93 -6.67 -0.69
N PRO A 14 -35.17 -7.81 -0.02
CA PRO A 14 -35.65 -7.82 1.36
C PRO A 14 -34.71 -7.12 2.34
N LEU A 15 -33.39 -7.29 2.15
CA LEU A 15 -32.39 -6.63 3.00
C LEU A 15 -32.50 -5.10 2.90
N GLY A 16 -32.60 -4.56 1.68
CA GLY A 16 -32.78 -3.12 1.50
C GLY A 16 -34.04 -2.55 2.17
N HIS A 17 -35.16 -3.30 2.18
CA HIS A 17 -36.37 -2.87 2.89
C HIS A 17 -36.20 -2.90 4.41
N LEU A 18 -35.58 -3.95 4.94
CA LEU A 18 -35.32 -4.08 6.38
C LEU A 18 -34.44 -2.95 6.90
N LEU A 19 -33.36 -2.63 6.16
CA LEU A 19 -32.44 -1.56 6.56
C LEU A 19 -33.09 -0.18 6.49
N LYS A 20 -33.92 0.09 5.47
CA LYS A 20 -34.74 1.30 5.43
C LYS A 20 -35.68 1.40 6.63
N MET A 21 -36.31 0.28 7.03
CA MET A 21 -37.15 0.25 8.22
C MET A 21 -36.34 0.58 9.48
N PHE A 22 -35.14 0.02 9.64
CA PHE A 22 -34.26 0.35 10.77
C PHE A 22 -33.87 1.83 10.80
N THR A 23 -33.59 2.42 9.63
CA THR A 23 -33.33 3.87 9.53
C THR A 23 -34.56 4.67 9.92
N SER A 24 -35.75 4.30 9.42
CA SER A 24 -37.02 4.98 9.77
C SER A 24 -37.38 4.87 11.26
N LEU A 25 -37.00 3.77 11.91
CA LEU A 25 -37.19 3.56 13.35
C LEU A 25 -36.09 4.19 14.21
N GLY A 26 -35.05 4.77 13.60
CA GLY A 26 -33.92 5.39 14.32
C GLY A 26 -32.97 4.41 15.00
N ILE A 27 -33.04 3.12 14.68
CA ILE A 27 -32.26 2.04 15.33
C ILE A 27 -31.14 1.47 14.44
N TYR A 28 -30.97 1.98 13.22
CA TYR A 28 -30.00 1.46 12.24
C TYR A 28 -28.57 1.38 12.77
N ALA A 29 -28.09 2.43 13.45
CA ALA A 29 -26.71 2.45 13.93
C ALA A 29 -26.43 1.33 14.95
N GLU A 30 -27.25 1.24 15.98
CA GLU A 30 -27.07 0.30 17.10
C GLU A 30 -27.43 -1.14 16.72
N SER A 31 -28.51 -1.33 15.96
CA SER A 31 -29.03 -2.67 15.63
C SER A 31 -28.35 -3.30 14.41
N PHE A 32 -27.65 -2.50 13.60
CA PHE A 32 -27.05 -2.98 12.36
C PHE A 32 -25.63 -2.47 12.14
N GLU A 33 -25.42 -1.15 12.07
CA GLU A 33 -24.16 -0.58 11.55
C GLU A 33 -22.96 -0.97 12.41
N ILE A 34 -23.08 -0.84 13.73
CA ILE A 34 -22.00 -1.18 14.67
C ILE A 34 -21.65 -2.68 14.59
N PRO A 35 -22.59 -3.63 14.79
CA PRO A 35 -22.29 -5.06 14.64
C PRO A 35 -21.77 -5.43 13.25
N PHE A 36 -22.27 -4.78 12.20
CA PHE A 36 -21.84 -5.01 10.83
C PHE A 36 -20.37 -4.60 10.62
N LEU A 37 -19.97 -3.44 11.13
CA LEU A 37 -18.59 -2.95 11.03
C LEU A 37 -17.62 -3.78 11.88
N GLU A 38 -18.04 -4.24 13.06
CA GLU A 38 -17.27 -5.16 13.90
C GLU A 38 -16.99 -6.48 13.18
N CYS A 39 -18.05 -7.12 12.67
CA CYS A 39 -17.94 -8.36 11.89
C CYS A 39 -17.05 -8.18 10.65
N THR A 40 -17.19 -7.04 9.95
CA THR A 40 -16.36 -6.69 8.79
C THR A 40 -14.89 -6.50 9.16
N SER A 41 -14.62 -5.88 10.31
CA SER A 41 -13.27 -5.68 10.82
C SER A 41 -12.59 -7.02 11.12
N GLU A 42 -13.28 -7.94 11.79
CA GLU A 42 -12.77 -9.29 12.07
C GLU A 42 -12.52 -10.09 10.79
N PHE A 43 -13.47 -10.04 9.86
CA PHE A 43 -13.37 -10.70 8.56
C PHE A 43 -12.12 -10.24 7.79
N TYR A 44 -11.96 -8.92 7.59
CA TYR A 44 -10.83 -8.40 6.84
C TYR A 44 -9.50 -8.52 7.57
N ALA A 45 -9.49 -8.56 8.91
CA ALA A 45 -8.29 -8.87 9.67
C ALA A 45 -7.81 -10.29 9.37
N ALA A 46 -8.70 -11.28 9.38
CA ALA A 46 -8.36 -12.66 9.06
C ALA A 46 -7.98 -12.84 7.60
N GLU A 47 -8.73 -12.22 6.67
CA GLU A 47 -8.45 -12.28 5.24
C GLU A 47 -7.11 -11.64 4.89
N GLY A 48 -6.83 -10.43 5.40
CA GLY A 48 -5.58 -9.72 5.15
C GLY A 48 -4.35 -10.51 5.60
N MET A 49 -4.40 -11.09 6.81
CA MET A 49 -3.34 -11.99 7.30
C MET A 49 -3.15 -13.21 6.40
N THR A 50 -4.25 -13.88 6.04
CA THR A 50 -4.21 -15.11 5.23
C THR A 50 -3.64 -14.85 3.84
N TYR A 51 -4.17 -13.85 3.13
CA TYR A 51 -3.71 -13.51 1.78
C TYR A 51 -2.27 -13.00 1.78
N MET A 52 -1.87 -12.14 2.73
CA MET A 52 -0.49 -11.64 2.81
C MET A 52 0.54 -12.78 2.97
N GLN A 53 0.15 -13.85 3.68
CA GLN A 53 0.99 -15.04 3.83
C GLN A 53 1.02 -15.89 2.55
N GLN A 54 -0.13 -16.07 1.90
CA GLN A 54 -0.30 -17.04 0.81
C GLN A 54 -0.02 -16.49 -0.60
N SER A 55 -0.06 -15.17 -0.80
CA SER A 55 0.16 -14.54 -2.11
C SER A 55 1.45 -13.75 -2.16
N ASP A 56 1.91 -13.43 -3.36
CA ASP A 56 2.92 -12.39 -3.55
C ASP A 56 2.30 -10.99 -3.34
N VAL A 57 3.14 -9.96 -3.32
CA VAL A 57 2.70 -8.58 -3.08
C VAL A 57 1.85 -8.03 -4.23
N PRO A 58 2.19 -8.21 -5.52
CA PRO A 58 1.31 -7.85 -6.63
C PRO A 58 -0.11 -8.38 -6.51
N ASP A 59 -0.27 -9.68 -6.26
CA ASP A 59 -1.59 -10.31 -6.20
C ASP A 59 -2.35 -9.92 -4.93
N TYR A 60 -1.63 -9.75 -3.81
CA TYR A 60 -2.21 -9.16 -2.59
C TYR A 60 -2.82 -7.79 -2.87
N LEU A 61 -2.08 -6.89 -3.52
CA LEU A 61 -2.54 -5.53 -3.77
C LEU A 61 -3.73 -5.48 -4.73
N LYS A 62 -3.77 -6.34 -5.76
CA LYS A 62 -4.94 -6.48 -6.64
C LYS A 62 -6.16 -6.98 -5.86
N HIS A 63 -5.98 -7.94 -4.96
CA HIS A 63 -7.04 -8.42 -4.08
C HIS A 63 -7.61 -7.29 -3.22
N VAL A 64 -6.74 -6.47 -2.62
CA VAL A 64 -7.19 -5.31 -1.84
C VAL A 64 -7.97 -4.32 -2.69
N GLU A 65 -7.52 -4.01 -3.92
CA GLU A 65 -8.29 -3.15 -4.84
C GLU A 65 -9.68 -3.72 -5.14
N SER A 66 -9.78 -5.04 -5.39
CA SER A 66 -11.06 -5.71 -5.63
C SER A 66 -11.99 -5.55 -4.43
N ARG A 67 -11.51 -5.86 -3.22
CA ARG A 67 -12.30 -5.73 -1.99
C ARG A 67 -12.78 -4.30 -1.75
N LEU A 68 -11.93 -3.29 -1.93
CA LEU A 68 -12.32 -1.90 -1.78
C LEU A 68 -13.38 -1.46 -2.81
N ASN A 69 -13.35 -2.01 -4.01
CA ASN A 69 -14.37 -1.74 -5.03
C ASN A 69 -15.69 -2.47 -4.71
N GLU A 70 -15.62 -3.72 -4.27
CA GLU A 70 -16.78 -4.49 -3.81
C GLU A 70 -17.51 -3.78 -2.66
N GLU A 71 -16.79 -3.22 -1.68
CA GLU A 71 -17.39 -2.45 -0.60
C GLU A 71 -18.03 -1.15 -1.09
N GLN A 72 -17.38 -0.44 -2.02
CA GLN A 72 -17.96 0.76 -2.63
C GLN A 72 -19.27 0.46 -3.35
N ASP A 73 -19.35 -0.66 -4.06
CA ASP A 73 -20.57 -1.08 -4.74
C ASP A 73 -21.63 -1.57 -3.77
N ARG A 74 -21.24 -2.28 -2.70
CA ARG A 74 -22.16 -2.68 -1.63
C ARG A 74 -22.87 -1.50 -1.00
N CYS A 75 -22.14 -0.43 -0.72
CA CYS A 75 -22.69 0.80 -0.17
C CYS A 75 -23.78 1.42 -1.05
N LYS A 76 -23.69 1.27 -2.39
CA LYS A 76 -24.66 1.84 -3.32
C LYS A 76 -25.98 1.06 -3.36
N ILE A 77 -25.97 -0.21 -2.98
CA ILE A 77 -27.11 -1.11 -3.24
C ILE A 77 -28.09 -1.10 -2.08
N TYR A 78 -27.64 -1.22 -0.83
CA TYR A 78 -28.55 -1.46 0.29
C TYR A 78 -28.13 -0.89 1.66
N LEU A 79 -26.95 -0.26 1.78
CA LEU A 79 -26.53 0.36 3.06
C LEU A 79 -26.97 1.82 3.13
N ASP A 80 -27.14 2.32 4.36
CA ASP A 80 -27.29 3.76 4.58
C ASP A 80 -26.01 4.51 4.16
N ILE A 81 -26.18 5.77 3.74
CA ILE A 81 -25.06 6.61 3.32
C ILE A 81 -24.07 6.87 4.47
N SER A 82 -24.53 6.83 5.72
CA SER A 82 -23.69 6.94 6.93
C SER A 82 -22.61 5.86 6.96
N THR A 83 -22.93 4.65 6.48
CA THR A 83 -22.08 3.47 6.60
C THR A 83 -20.92 3.47 5.62
N LYS A 84 -21.01 4.22 4.51
CA LYS A 84 -19.99 4.17 3.46
C LYS A 84 -18.59 4.51 3.95
N LYS A 85 -18.44 5.65 4.62
CA LYS A 85 -17.14 6.11 5.10
C LYS A 85 -16.52 5.15 6.14
N PRO A 86 -17.23 4.73 7.21
CA PRO A 86 -16.66 3.81 8.19
C PRO A 86 -16.38 2.42 7.62
N LEU A 87 -17.20 1.92 6.68
CA LEU A 87 -16.97 0.62 6.04
C LEU A 87 -15.66 0.60 5.23
N ILE A 88 -15.47 1.61 4.38
CA ILE A 88 -14.24 1.73 3.58
C ILE A 88 -13.02 1.91 4.49
N ALA A 89 -13.12 2.76 5.52
CA ALA A 89 -12.02 2.95 6.47
C ALA A 89 -11.67 1.66 7.23
N THR A 90 -12.66 0.83 7.58
CA THR A 90 -12.43 -0.47 8.21
C THR A 90 -11.68 -1.41 7.27
N ALA A 91 -12.10 -1.52 6.01
CA ALA A 91 -11.41 -2.35 5.02
C ALA A 91 -9.98 -1.85 4.75
N GLU A 92 -9.78 -0.54 4.58
CA GLU A 92 -8.46 0.08 4.41
C GLU A 92 -7.54 -0.19 5.59
N ARG A 93 -8.05 -0.05 6.82
CA ARG A 93 -7.25 -0.35 8.01
C ARG A 93 -6.80 -1.80 8.03
N GLN A 94 -7.73 -2.73 7.87
CA GLN A 94 -7.44 -4.15 8.04
C GLN A 94 -6.62 -4.73 6.89
N LEU A 95 -6.86 -4.30 5.65
CA LEU A 95 -6.18 -4.83 4.47
C LEU A 95 -4.91 -4.05 4.07
N LEU A 96 -4.80 -2.76 4.41
CA LEU A 96 -3.63 -1.95 4.03
C LEU A 96 -2.84 -1.50 5.24
N GLU A 97 -3.43 -0.70 6.12
CA GLU A 97 -2.70 0.01 7.18
C GLU A 97 -1.89 -0.95 8.06
N ARG A 98 -2.50 -2.06 8.48
CA ARG A 98 -1.83 -3.08 9.31
C ARG A 98 -0.73 -3.86 8.59
N HIS A 99 -0.69 -3.81 7.27
CA HIS A 99 0.20 -4.61 6.43
C HIS A 99 1.27 -3.78 5.69
N ILE A 100 1.35 -2.47 5.92
CA ILE A 100 2.31 -1.56 5.25
C ILE A 100 3.74 -2.11 5.29
N SER A 101 4.24 -2.48 6.49
CA SER A 101 5.61 -3.02 6.63
C SER A 101 5.76 -4.29 5.81
N ALA A 102 4.85 -5.26 5.96
CA ALA A 102 4.92 -6.53 5.25
C ALA A 102 4.91 -6.36 3.71
N ILE A 103 4.08 -5.44 3.19
CA ILE A 103 4.03 -5.11 1.76
C ILE A 103 5.40 -4.60 1.28
N LEU A 104 5.99 -3.65 2.02
CA LEU A 104 7.27 -3.05 1.64
C LEU A 104 8.42 -4.03 1.77
N ASP A 105 8.51 -4.73 2.92
CA ASP A 105 9.59 -5.66 3.25
C ASP A 105 9.61 -6.87 2.32
N LYS A 106 8.43 -7.42 1.98
CA LYS A 106 8.30 -8.61 1.11
C LYS A 106 8.41 -8.28 -0.38
N GLY A 107 7.89 -7.13 -0.82
CA GLY A 107 7.64 -6.89 -2.24
C GLY A 107 8.41 -5.74 -2.87
N PHE A 108 8.70 -4.67 -2.13
CA PHE A 108 9.08 -3.40 -2.76
C PHE A 108 10.35 -3.50 -3.61
N MET A 109 11.40 -4.15 -3.08
CA MET A 109 12.66 -4.33 -3.82
C MET A 109 12.46 -5.16 -5.10
N MET A 110 11.74 -6.28 -5.02
CA MET A 110 11.42 -7.13 -6.17
C MET A 110 10.68 -6.35 -7.28
N LEU A 111 9.76 -5.46 -6.90
CA LEU A 111 9.01 -4.64 -7.88
C LEU A 111 9.89 -3.59 -8.55
N MET A 112 10.80 -2.99 -7.79
CA MET A 112 11.77 -2.01 -8.31
C MET A 112 12.76 -2.68 -9.26
N ASP A 113 13.39 -3.78 -8.85
CA ASP A 113 14.35 -4.55 -9.65
C ASP A 113 13.70 -5.12 -10.92
N GLY A 114 12.45 -5.58 -10.81
CA GLY A 114 11.68 -6.13 -11.93
C GLY A 114 11.01 -5.08 -12.82
N HIS A 115 11.24 -3.79 -12.59
CA HIS A 115 10.61 -2.67 -13.32
C HIS A 115 9.08 -2.81 -13.43
N ARG A 116 8.42 -3.26 -12.36
CA ARG A 116 6.98 -3.57 -12.30
C ARG A 116 6.15 -2.29 -12.09
N ILE A 117 6.17 -1.40 -13.09
CA ILE A 117 5.63 -0.04 -12.98
C ILE A 117 4.16 0.00 -12.56
N GLU A 118 3.31 -0.86 -13.13
CA GLU A 118 1.88 -0.87 -12.79
C GLU A 118 1.62 -1.32 -11.35
N ASP A 119 2.43 -2.24 -10.83
CA ASP A 119 2.34 -2.69 -9.43
C ASP A 119 2.87 -1.60 -8.48
N LEU A 120 3.89 -0.84 -8.87
CA LEU A 120 4.40 0.32 -8.11
C LEU A 120 3.38 1.48 -8.08
N LYS A 121 2.70 1.76 -9.19
CA LYS A 121 1.58 2.72 -9.24
C LYS A 121 0.47 2.30 -8.27
N ARG A 122 0.13 1.01 -8.25
CA ARG A 122 -0.87 0.45 -7.33
C ARG A 122 -0.47 0.65 -5.86
N ILE A 123 0.78 0.39 -5.50
CA ILE A 123 1.28 0.69 -4.14
C ILE A 123 1.06 2.17 -3.81
N TYR A 124 1.50 3.07 -4.69
CA TYR A 124 1.36 4.51 -4.45
C TYR A 124 -0.11 4.91 -4.25
N SER A 125 -1.00 4.48 -5.14
CA SER A 125 -2.42 4.78 -5.08
C SER A 125 -3.08 4.23 -3.80
N LEU A 126 -2.75 3.01 -3.38
CA LEU A 126 -3.29 2.42 -2.15
C LEU A 126 -2.71 3.08 -0.89
N PHE A 127 -1.41 3.38 -0.87
CA PHE A 127 -0.75 3.99 0.29
C PHE A 127 -1.18 5.44 0.50
N LEU A 128 -1.55 6.15 -0.58
CA LEU A 128 -2.16 7.48 -0.48
C LEU A 128 -3.47 7.45 0.34
N ARG A 129 -4.27 6.38 0.23
CA ARG A 129 -5.55 6.24 0.93
C ARG A 129 -5.40 6.13 2.45
N VAL A 130 -4.29 5.53 2.90
CA VAL A 130 -3.98 5.29 4.31
C VAL A 130 -2.85 6.18 4.84
N ASN A 131 -2.52 7.28 4.14
CA ASN A 131 -1.47 8.22 4.53
C ASN A 131 -0.08 7.59 4.76
N ALA A 132 0.24 6.51 4.03
CA ALA A 132 1.46 5.72 4.21
C ALA A 132 2.61 6.10 3.25
N LEU A 133 2.49 7.25 2.56
CA LEU A 133 3.48 7.67 1.57
C LEU A 133 4.87 7.94 2.17
N GLU A 134 4.97 8.24 3.48
CA GLU A 134 6.26 8.38 4.14
C GLU A 134 7.01 7.05 4.24
N SER A 135 6.30 5.96 4.57
CA SER A 135 6.87 4.61 4.56
C SER A 135 7.35 4.22 3.17
N LEU A 136 6.59 4.57 2.12
CA LEU A 136 6.99 4.35 0.74
C LEU A 136 8.24 5.15 0.35
N ARG A 137 8.32 6.44 0.73
CA ARG A 137 9.52 7.28 0.53
C ARG A 137 10.75 6.71 1.22
N HIS A 138 10.58 6.19 2.44
CA HIS A 138 11.65 5.55 3.17
C HIS A 138 12.16 4.30 2.45
N ALA A 139 11.26 3.41 2.02
CA ALA A 139 11.61 2.21 1.25
C ALA A 139 12.34 2.55 -0.05
N LEU A 140 11.88 3.58 -0.78
CA LEU A 140 12.54 4.07 -1.99
C LEU A 140 13.95 4.61 -1.69
N SER A 141 14.11 5.38 -0.61
CA SER A 141 15.41 5.92 -0.21
C SER A 141 16.40 4.80 0.13
N MET A 142 15.94 3.75 0.81
CA MET A 142 16.74 2.57 1.13
C MET A 142 17.14 1.81 -0.13
N TYR A 143 16.22 1.63 -1.07
CA TYR A 143 16.50 1.01 -2.36
C TYR A 143 17.58 1.76 -3.15
N ILE A 144 17.46 3.08 -3.27
CA ILE A 144 18.43 3.93 -3.98
C ILE A 144 19.82 3.84 -3.33
N ARG A 145 19.89 3.87 -1.99
CA ARG A 145 21.17 3.73 -1.27
C ARG A 145 21.81 2.37 -1.55
N ARG A 146 21.03 1.29 -1.46
CA ARG A 146 21.51 -0.08 -1.69
C ARG A 146 22.02 -0.26 -3.12
N THR A 147 21.24 0.15 -4.11
CA THR A 147 21.60 0.01 -5.54
C THR A 147 22.76 0.92 -5.91
N GLY A 148 22.78 2.16 -5.42
CA GLY A 148 23.89 3.09 -5.63
C GLY A 148 25.21 2.61 -5.00
N GLN A 149 25.18 2.03 -3.80
CA GLN A 149 26.36 1.41 -3.18
C GLN A 149 26.85 0.21 -3.99
N GLY A 150 25.94 -0.63 -4.48
CA GLY A 150 26.29 -1.77 -5.34
C GLY A 150 27.03 -1.34 -6.60
N LEU A 151 26.57 -0.28 -7.28
CA LEU A 151 27.22 0.26 -8.47
C LEU A 151 28.64 0.76 -8.17
N VAL A 152 28.84 1.50 -7.09
CA VAL A 152 30.18 2.02 -6.71
C VAL A 152 31.15 0.88 -6.36
N MET A 153 30.66 -0.18 -5.72
CA MET A 153 31.48 -1.34 -5.33
C MET A 153 31.76 -2.29 -6.51
N ASP A 154 30.84 -2.43 -7.47
CA ASP A 154 31.08 -3.17 -8.72
C ASP A 154 32.01 -2.40 -9.67
N GLU A 155 31.98 -1.06 -9.67
CA GLU A 155 32.94 -0.22 -10.40
C GLU A 155 34.37 -0.31 -9.85
N GLU A 156 34.57 -0.73 -8.59
CA GLU A 156 35.92 -1.00 -8.05
C GLU A 156 36.55 -2.29 -8.62
N LYS A 157 35.82 -3.09 -9.41
CA LYS A 157 36.34 -4.28 -10.08
C LYS A 157 36.72 -4.12 -11.55
N ASP A 158 36.44 -2.99 -12.21
CA ASP A 158 36.94 -2.79 -13.58
C ASP A 158 37.29 -1.31 -13.89
N LYS A 159 38.60 -1.02 -13.83
CA LYS A 159 39.35 -0.03 -14.65
C LYS A 159 39.42 1.47 -14.30
N ASP A 160 38.81 1.99 -13.26
CA ASP A 160 38.75 3.47 -13.08
C ASP A 160 39.68 4.11 -12.03
N MET A 161 40.86 3.54 -11.75
CA MET A 161 41.87 4.28 -10.97
C MET A 161 42.50 5.42 -11.79
N ASN A 162 42.60 5.26 -13.12
CA ASN A 162 43.24 6.25 -14.00
C ASN A 162 42.35 7.43 -14.38
N LEU A 163 41.03 7.24 -14.54
CA LEU A 163 40.10 8.32 -14.87
C LEU A 163 39.85 9.24 -13.67
N ARG A 164 39.79 8.68 -12.44
CA ARG A 164 39.77 9.47 -11.19
C ARG A 164 40.97 10.41 -11.07
N LEU A 165 42.18 9.94 -11.37
CA LEU A 165 43.37 10.79 -11.37
C LEU A 165 43.28 11.91 -12.41
N HIS A 166 42.74 11.62 -13.60
CA HIS A 166 42.64 12.61 -14.65
C HIS A 166 41.58 13.69 -14.34
N LEU A 167 40.42 13.31 -13.79
CA LEU A 167 39.36 14.25 -13.40
C LEU A 167 39.77 15.14 -12.22
N ILE A 168 40.51 14.63 -11.24
CA ILE A 168 41.08 15.44 -10.15
C ILE A 168 42.09 16.46 -10.68
N GLN A 169 42.90 16.07 -11.67
CA GLN A 169 43.88 16.95 -12.29
C GLN A 169 43.21 18.06 -13.13
N TYR A 170 42.10 17.76 -13.81
CA TYR A 170 41.28 18.74 -14.52
C TYR A 170 40.52 19.68 -13.55
N GLY A 171 39.97 19.17 -12.46
CA GLY A 171 39.28 19.97 -11.44
C GLY A 171 40.20 21.00 -10.75
N LYS A 172 41.46 20.64 -10.47
CA LYS A 172 42.47 21.56 -9.91
C LYS A 172 42.87 22.70 -10.86
N LYS A 173 42.69 22.54 -12.18
CA LYS A 173 42.95 23.59 -13.17
C LYS A 173 41.74 24.50 -13.44
N ALA A 174 40.52 24.00 -13.26
CA ALA A 174 39.29 24.71 -13.63
C ALA A 174 38.75 25.67 -12.56
N SER A 175 39.14 25.55 -11.28
CA SER A 175 38.75 26.52 -10.25
C SER A 175 39.73 26.53 -9.05
N PRO A 176 40.28 27.69 -8.65
CA PRO A 176 41.14 27.80 -7.47
C PRO A 176 40.44 27.47 -6.14
N ARG A 177 39.11 27.36 -6.12
CA ARG A 177 38.29 27.12 -4.91
C ARG A 177 38.20 25.67 -4.45
N MET A 178 38.83 24.71 -5.16
CA MET A 178 38.92 23.30 -4.73
C MET A 178 40.21 22.98 -3.94
N LYS A 179 40.85 23.99 -3.32
CA LYS A 179 42.01 23.75 -2.42
C LYS A 179 41.59 23.33 -1.00
N ASP A 180 40.35 23.58 -0.61
CA ASP A 180 39.91 23.42 0.79
C ASP A 180 39.35 22.04 1.12
N PHE A 181 39.22 21.15 0.13
CA PHE A 181 38.72 19.76 0.32
C PHE A 181 39.82 18.70 0.35
N ALA A 182 41.09 19.12 0.33
CA ALA A 182 42.23 18.22 0.47
C ALA A 182 43.31 18.88 1.33
N SER A 183 43.08 18.91 2.64
CA SER A 183 44.15 18.93 3.64
C SER A 183 43.78 17.89 4.71
N PRO A 184 44.79 17.17 5.25
CA PRO A 184 44.61 15.92 5.99
C PRO A 184 43.76 16.05 7.26
#